data_AF-A0A9C8ZKK1-F1
#
_entry.id   AF-A0A9C8ZKK1-F1
#
_cell.length_a   1.000
_cell.length_b   1.000
_cell.length_c   1.000
_cell.angle_alpha   90.00
_cell.angle_beta   90.00
_cell.angle_gamma   90.00
#
_symmetry.space_group_name_H-M   'P 1'
#
loop_
_entity.id
_entity.type
_entity.pdbx_description
1 polymer ?
#
loop_
_entity_poly.entity_id
_entity_poly.type
_entity_poly.pdbx_seq_one_letter_code
_entity_poly.pdbx_strand_id
1 'polypeptide(L)'
;MAPQTDSSRLDDDALAEFRELAVSAGATPVAVVTATRRRPDPKYFIGAGKVEEVRELIEHEGAELVLVDAPLAPSQERNLERLLKCRVLDRTGL
;
A
#
# COMPACT_ATOMS: atom_id res chain seq x y z
N MET A 1 27.60 -20.72 11.79
CA MET A 1 26.56 -19.67 11.79
C MET A 1 26.27 -19.34 10.35
N ALA A 2 25.12 -19.76 9.83
CA ALA A 2 24.69 -19.35 8.49
C ALA A 2 24.38 -17.84 8.53
N PRO A 3 24.73 -17.07 7.48
CA PRO A 3 24.31 -15.68 7.40
C PRO A 3 22.78 -15.68 7.30
N GLN A 4 22.12 -15.08 8.29
CA GLN A 4 20.70 -14.77 8.17
C GLN A 4 20.62 -13.62 7.17
N THR A 5 20.38 -13.97 5.91
CA THR A 5 20.32 -13.11 4.73
C THR A 5 19.37 -11.93 4.95
N ASP A 6 19.94 -10.71 4.87
CA ASP A 6 19.57 -9.49 4.12
C ASP A 6 18.11 -9.16 3.71
N SER A 7 17.11 -10.02 3.88
CA SER A 7 15.76 -9.76 3.37
C SER A 7 15.05 -8.61 4.08
N SER A 8 15.20 -8.47 5.41
CA SER A 8 14.57 -7.37 6.14
C SER A 8 15.11 -6.00 5.76
N ARG A 9 16.41 -5.92 5.44
CA ARG A 9 17.06 -4.68 5.04
C ARG A 9 16.61 -4.23 3.65
N LEU A 10 16.45 -5.18 2.73
CA LEU A 10 15.92 -4.92 1.40
C LEU A 10 14.46 -4.44 1.43
N ASP A 11 13.63 -5.01 2.32
CA ASP A 11 12.24 -4.57 2.51
C ASP A 11 12.16 -3.14 3.09
N ASP A 12 13.03 -2.81 4.05
CA ASP A 12 13.13 -1.48 4.63
C ASP A 12 13.61 -0.43 3.61
N ASP A 13 14.62 -0.76 2.82
CA ASP A 13 15.16 0.12 1.78
C ASP A 13 14.13 0.36 0.66
N ALA A 14 13.40 -0.67 0.24
CA ALA A 14 12.33 -0.54 -0.77
C ALA A 14 11.17 0.34 -0.27
N LEU A 15 10.78 0.18 1.00
CA LEU A 15 9.76 1.02 1.61
C LEU A 15 10.22 2.49 1.72
N ALA A 16 11.49 2.71 2.07
CA ALA A 16 12.08 4.04 2.11
C ALA A 16 12.06 4.71 0.72
N GLU A 17 12.47 4.00 -0.32
CA GLU A 17 12.39 4.47 -1.71
C GLU A 17 10.96 4.88 -2.08
N PHE A 18 9.98 4.00 -1.83
CA PHE A 18 8.59 4.27 -2.19
C PHE A 18 8.02 5.49 -1.44
N ARG A 19 8.43 5.69 -0.18
CA ARG A 19 8.08 6.88 0.59
C ARG A 19 8.68 8.14 -0.02
N GLU A 20 9.93 8.11 -0.46
CA GLU A 20 10.58 9.24 -1.13
C GLU A 20 9.91 9.58 -2.46
N LEU A 21 9.48 8.57 -3.23
CA LEU A 21 8.70 8.78 -4.46
C LEU A 21 7.36 9.48 -4.16
N ALA A 22 6.63 9.02 -3.14
CA ALA A 22 5.38 9.64 -2.73
C ALA A 22 5.57 11.11 -2.33
N VAL A 23 6.62 11.42 -1.55
CA VAL A 23 6.97 12.78 -1.16
C VAL A 23 7.34 13.63 -2.38
N SER A 24 8.11 13.08 -3.32
CA SER A 24 8.51 13.76 -4.55
C SER A 24 7.33 14.05 -5.47
N ALA A 25 6.29 13.20 -5.45
CA ALA A 25 5.02 13.42 -6.14
C ALA A 25 4.09 14.43 -5.41
N GLY A 26 4.52 14.99 -4.28
CA GLY A 26 3.76 15.96 -3.50
C GLY A 26 2.78 15.35 -2.49
N ALA A 27 2.80 14.04 -2.28
CA ALA A 27 2.02 13.41 -1.23
C ALA A 27 2.71 13.56 0.14
N THR A 28 1.92 13.53 1.22
CA THR A 28 2.42 13.48 2.60
C THR A 28 2.01 12.15 3.23
N PRO A 29 2.92 11.15 3.30
CA PRO A 29 2.59 9.85 3.90
C PRO A 29 2.31 10.00 5.38
N VAL A 30 1.04 9.82 5.78
CA VAL A 30 0.58 9.91 7.18
C VAL A 30 0.66 8.56 7.90
N ALA A 31 0.56 7.45 7.16
CA ALA A 31 0.69 6.12 7.72
C ALA A 31 1.22 5.12 6.68
N VAL A 32 1.77 4.00 7.17
CA VAL A 32 2.28 2.90 6.35
C VAL A 32 1.64 1.60 6.85
N VAL A 33 1.10 0.81 5.91
CA VAL A 33 0.50 -0.49 6.21
C VAL A 33 1.19 -1.55 5.37
N THR A 34 1.73 -2.57 6.03
CA THR A 34 2.32 -3.73 5.36
C THR A 34 1.36 -4.92 5.39
N ALA A 35 1.39 -5.74 4.35
CA ALA A 35 0.56 -6.92 4.24
C ALA A 35 1.35 -8.09 3.66
N THR A 36 1.61 -9.11 4.48
CA THR A 36 2.23 -10.34 4.02
C THR A 36 1.16 -11.35 3.60
N ARG A 37 1.07 -11.69 2.31
CA ARG A 37 0.15 -12.72 1.81
C ARG A 37 0.84 -13.59 0.75
N ARG A 38 0.50 -14.88 0.72
CA ARG A 38 1.06 -15.84 -0.26
C ARG A 38 0.58 -15.61 -1.69
N ARG A 39 -0.64 -15.08 -1.86
CA ARG A 39 -1.23 -14.72 -3.16
C ARG A 39 -2.10 -13.48 -3.00
N PRO A 40 -2.08 -12.55 -3.97
CA PRO A 40 -2.99 -11.42 -3.98
C PRO A 40 -4.45 -11.85 -4.03
N ASP A 41 -5.31 -11.12 -3.34
CA ASP A 41 -6.76 -11.28 -3.45
C ASP A 41 -7.23 -10.73 -4.82
N PRO A 42 -8.04 -11.47 -5.59
CA PRO A 42 -8.46 -11.04 -6.93
C PRO A 42 -9.35 -9.80 -6.90
N LYS A 43 -9.99 -9.50 -5.76
CA LYS A 43 -10.91 -8.37 -5.61
C LYS A 43 -10.22 -7.14 -5.02
N TYR A 44 -9.35 -7.33 -4.03
CA TYR A 44 -8.78 -6.24 -3.24
C TYR A 44 -7.26 -6.21 -3.14
N PHE A 45 -6.54 -7.16 -3.74
CA PHE A 45 -5.09 -7.34 -3.62
C PHE A 45 -4.63 -7.69 -2.20
N ILE A 46 -4.78 -6.78 -1.25
CA ILE A 46 -4.46 -6.94 0.18
C ILE A 46 -5.51 -7.71 0.97
N GLY A 47 -6.68 -8.04 0.40
CA GLY A 47 -7.75 -8.84 1.03
C GLY A 47 -8.62 -8.08 2.06
N ALA A 48 -9.88 -8.51 2.21
CA ALA A 48 -10.93 -7.72 2.88
C ALA A 48 -10.60 -7.22 4.29
N GLY A 49 -10.07 -8.07 5.18
CA GLY A 49 -9.75 -7.66 6.55
C GLY A 49 -8.68 -6.57 6.64
N LYS A 50 -7.72 -6.56 5.70
CA LYS A 50 -6.68 -5.53 5.65
C LYS A 50 -7.21 -4.24 5.01
N VAL A 51 -8.16 -4.35 4.06
CA VAL A 51 -8.85 -3.16 3.54
C VAL A 51 -9.65 -2.45 4.64
N GLU A 52 -10.25 -3.22 5.54
CA GLU A 52 -10.98 -2.65 6.69
C GLU A 52 -10.05 -1.89 7.64
N GLU A 53 -8.89 -2.47 7.97
CA GLU A 53 -7.84 -1.80 8.76
C GLU A 53 -7.36 -0.51 8.09
N VAL A 54 -7.18 -0.51 6.77
CA VAL A 54 -6.83 0.69 6.00
C VAL A 54 -7.96 1.73 6.04
N ARG A 55 -9.23 1.31 5.97
CA ARG A 55 -10.38 2.20 6.08
C ARG A 55 -10.42 2.92 7.42
N GLU A 56 -10.21 2.20 8.52
CA GLU A 56 -10.15 2.78 9.86
C GLU A 56 -9.00 3.79 9.98
N LEU A 57 -7.85 3.47 9.40
CA LEU A 57 -6.69 4.36 9.38
C LEU A 57 -6.93 5.62 8.55
N ILE A 58 -7.62 5.51 7.42
CA ILE A 58 -8.05 6.65 6.61
C ILE A 58 -8.96 7.57 7.41
N GLU A 59 -9.93 7.02 8.14
CA GLU A 59 -10.86 7.79 8.97
C GLU A 59 -10.14 8.47 10.15
N HIS A 60 -9.15 7.81 10.73
CA HIS A 60 -8.35 8.34 11.84
C HIS A 60 -7.38 9.45 11.41
N GLU A 61 -6.64 9.22 10.31
CA GLU A 61 -5.60 10.14 9.83
C GLU A 61 -6.11 11.20 8.86
N GLY A 62 -7.34 11.06 8.35
CA GLY A 62 -7.91 11.94 7.32
C GLY A 62 -7.22 11.78 5.96
N ALA A 63 -6.76 10.58 5.61
CA ALA A 63 -6.04 10.34 4.36
C ALA A 63 -6.97 10.38 3.13
N GLU A 64 -6.60 11.16 2.11
CA GLU A 64 -7.41 11.32 0.88
C GLU A 64 -6.90 10.46 -0.29
N LEU A 65 -5.73 9.85 -0.12
CA LEU A 65 -5.02 9.08 -1.14
C LEU A 65 -4.38 7.85 -0.50
N VAL A 66 -4.55 6.70 -1.13
CA VAL A 66 -3.86 5.45 -0.79
C VAL A 66 -2.90 5.10 -1.92
N LEU A 67 -1.65 4.85 -1.57
CA LEU A 67 -0.60 4.41 -2.48
C LEU A 67 -0.30 2.93 -2.24
N VAL A 68 -0.29 2.13 -3.30
CA VAL A 68 0.01 0.70 -3.23
C VAL A 68 1.32 0.42 -3.97
N ASP A 69 2.30 -0.10 -3.24
CA ASP A 69 3.64 -0.45 -3.75
C ASP A 69 3.66 -1.76 -4.57
N ALA A 70 2.66 -1.95 -5.43
CA ALA A 70 2.54 -3.06 -6.36
C ALA A 70 1.50 -2.71 -7.43
N PRO A 71 1.66 -3.20 -8.67
CA PRO A 71 0.68 -2.94 -9.73
C PRO A 71 -0.68 -3.55 -9.38
N LEU A 72 -1.74 -2.78 -9.60
CA LEU A 72 -3.11 -3.22 -9.39
C LEU A 72 -3.79 -3.52 -10.72
N ALA A 73 -4.63 -4.55 -10.75
CA ALA A 73 -5.57 -4.70 -11.85
C ALA A 73 -6.60 -3.56 -11.78
N PRO A 74 -7.12 -3.06 -12.92
CA PRO A 74 -8.12 -1.98 -12.91
C PRO A 74 -9.37 -2.29 -12.08
N SER A 75 -9.73 -3.57 -11.96
CA SER A 75 -10.84 -4.00 -11.09
C SER A 75 -10.51 -3.89 -9.61
N GLN A 76 -9.27 -4.16 -9.20
CA GLN A 76 -8.82 -4.06 -7.81
C GLN A 76 -8.80 -2.60 -7.36
N GLU A 77 -8.23 -1.72 -8.17
CA GLU A 77 -8.20 -0.27 -7.91
C GLU A 77 -9.61 0.29 -7.69
N ARG A 78 -10.52 0.09 -8.65
CA ARG A 78 -11.92 0.52 -8.53
C ARG A 78 -12.64 -0.07 -7.31
N ASN A 79 -12.32 -1.31 -6.94
CA ASN A 79 -12.91 -1.95 -5.77
C ASN A 79 -12.40 -1.35 -4.46
N LEU A 80 -11.10 -1.03 -4.40
CA LEU A 80 -10.47 -0.36 -3.27
C LEU A 80 -11.02 1.06 -3.13
N GLU A 81 -11.03 1.87 -4.18
CA GLU A 81 -11.59 3.23 -4.14
C GLU A 81 -13.04 3.25 -3.65
N ARG A 82 -13.87 2.32 -4.15
CA ARG A 82 -15.28 2.23 -3.75
C ARG A 82 -15.45 1.90 -2.27
N LEU A 83 -14.55 1.10 -1.70
CA LEU A 83 -14.62 0.65 -0.31
C LEU A 83 -13.97 1.65 0.66
N LEU A 84 -12.81 2.20 0.26
CA LEU A 84 -12.02 3.16 1.05
C LEU A 84 -12.52 4.60 0.94
N LYS A 85 -13.36 4.91 -0.06
CA LYS A 85 -13.93 6.24 -0.31
C LYS A 85 -12.88 7.33 -0.58
N CYS A 86 -11.70 6.93 -1.03
CA CYS A 86 -10.59 7.81 -1.37
C CYS A 86 -9.98 7.37 -2.71
N ARG A 87 -9.10 8.20 -3.27
CA ARG A 87 -8.36 7.84 -4.48
C ARG A 87 -7.34 6.74 -4.15
N VAL A 88 -7.16 5.79 -5.07
CA VAL A 88 -6.15 4.73 -4.93
C VAL A 88 -5.24 4.79 -6.14
N LEU A 89 -3.93 4.86 -5.91
CA LEU A 89 -2.92 4.76 -6.96
C LEU A 89 -1.99 3.59 -6.67
N ASP A 90 -1.64 2.88 -7.73
CA ASP A 90 -0.58 1.88 -7.67
C ASP A 90 0.78 2.50 -8.02
N ARG A 91 1.85 1.70 -7.93
CA ARG A 91 3.21 2.15 -8.28
C ARG A 91 3.34 2.62 -9.73
N THR A 92 2.47 2.20 -10.64
CA THR A 92 2.49 2.61 -12.05
C THR A 92 1.89 4.00 -12.24
N GLY A 93 0.93 4.38 -11.39
CA GLY A 93 0.24 5.67 -11.43
C GLY A 93 0.93 6.78 -10.64
N LEU A 94 2.11 6.53 -10.06
CA LEU A 94 2.90 7.46 -9.25
C LEU A 94 3.98 8.17 -10.07
#